data_AF-A0A0P9XZN0-F1
#
_entry.id   AF-A0A0P9XZN0-F1
#
_cell.length_a   1.000
_cell.length_b   1.000
_cell.length_c   1.000
_cell.angle_alpha   90.00
_cell.angle_beta   90.00
_cell.angle_gamma   90.00
#
_symmetry.space_group_name_H-M   'P 1'
#
loop_
_entity.id
_entity.type
_entity.pdbx_description
1 polymer ?
#
loop_
_entity_poly.entity_id
_entity_poly.type
_entity_poly.pdbx_seq_one_letter_code
_entity_poly.pdbx_strand_id
1 'polypeptide(L)'
;MQAQHIIILTGLTICFLLLTLFIERAIKRDLRRSYWAGKSAGIADSNARMDALNADIAMLARRRARDRKGFLQTIELKNLSIRQLEEQLNAGYTGSLTKTDLQVLSDTAITLGLAHKTWVHIKGTEPWRTRATTQLEYLNAIVLRLIKEIRNSAKSQESQADMGKAA
;
A
#
# COMPACT_ATOMS: atom_id res chain seq x y z
N MET A 1 -48.86 94.03 -6.06
CA MET A 1 -49.15 92.60 -5.80
C MET A 1 -48.39 91.66 -6.76
N GLN A 2 -48.27 91.91 -8.08
CA GLN A 2 -47.54 91.01 -9.01
C GLN A 2 -46.04 90.83 -8.72
N ALA A 3 -45.31 91.88 -8.33
CA ALA A 3 -43.85 91.80 -8.13
C ALA A 3 -43.43 90.87 -6.97
N GLN A 4 -44.22 90.81 -5.88
CA GLN A 4 -43.93 89.93 -4.75
C GLN A 4 -44.11 88.45 -5.13
N HIS A 5 -45.13 88.11 -5.91
CA HIS A 5 -45.33 86.74 -6.39
C HIS A 5 -44.20 86.28 -7.33
N ILE A 6 -43.66 87.18 -8.16
CA ILE A 6 -42.52 86.87 -9.04
C ILE A 6 -41.23 86.61 -8.23
N ILE A 7 -40.98 87.40 -7.18
CA ILE A 7 -39.81 87.21 -6.30
C ILE A 7 -39.90 85.89 -5.52
N ILE A 8 -41.08 85.55 -4.99
CA ILE A 8 -41.28 84.29 -4.26
C ILE A 8 -41.11 83.09 -5.20
N LEU A 9 -41.65 83.17 -6.42
CA LEU A 9 -41.58 82.07 -7.39
C LEU A 9 -40.15 81.85 -7.90
N THR A 10 -39.38 82.91 -8.12
CA THR A 10 -37.95 82.83 -8.49
C THR A 10 -37.08 82.32 -7.34
N GLY A 11 -37.34 82.74 -6.10
CA GLY A 11 -36.67 82.18 -4.92
C GLY A 11 -36.95 80.69 -4.73
N LEU A 12 -38.21 80.28 -4.94
CA LEU A 12 -38.62 78.87 -4.84
C LEU A 12 -37.94 78.01 -5.92
N THR A 13 -37.88 78.47 -7.17
CA THR A 13 -37.24 77.72 -8.25
C THR A 13 -35.75 77.56 -8.03
N ILE A 14 -35.05 78.61 -7.60
CA ILE A 14 -33.61 78.54 -7.27
C ILE A 14 -33.37 77.60 -6.08
N CYS A 15 -34.19 77.70 -5.03
CA CYS A 15 -34.11 76.82 -3.87
C CYS A 15 -34.31 75.35 -4.26
N PHE A 16 -35.30 75.06 -5.10
CA PHE A 16 -35.56 73.71 -5.61
C PHE A 16 -34.41 73.17 -6.47
N LEU A 17 -33.81 74.03 -7.31
CA LEU A 17 -32.65 73.67 -8.13
C LEU A 17 -31.43 73.30 -7.27
N LEU A 18 -31.13 74.10 -6.25
CA LEU A 18 -30.04 73.84 -5.31
C LEU A 18 -30.27 72.55 -4.51
N LEU A 19 -31.50 72.31 -4.06
CA LEU A 19 -31.86 71.09 -3.34
C LEU A 19 -31.65 69.84 -4.20
N THR A 20 -32.04 69.92 -5.48
CA THR A 20 -31.89 68.82 -6.44
C THR A 20 -30.42 68.48 -6.68
N LEU A 21 -29.57 69.51 -6.88
CA LEU A 21 -28.12 69.32 -7.04
C LEU A 21 -27.45 68.78 -5.78
N PHE A 22 -27.90 69.21 -4.60
CA PHE A 22 -27.40 68.71 -3.33
C PHE A 22 -27.72 67.22 -3.14
N ILE A 23 -28.97 66.83 -3.42
CA ILE A 23 -29.42 65.43 -3.34
C ILE A 23 -28.65 64.57 -4.34
N GLU A 24 -28.50 65.01 -5.59
CA GLU A 24 -27.75 64.26 -6.61
C GLU A 24 -26.28 64.04 -6.20
N ARG A 25 -25.65 65.08 -5.63
CA ARG A 25 -24.27 64.99 -5.15
C ARG A 25 -24.15 64.06 -3.93
N ALA A 26 -25.11 64.10 -3.02
CA ALA A 26 -25.16 63.21 -1.85
C ALA A 26 -25.33 61.75 -2.29
N ILE A 27 -26.28 61.47 -3.19
CA ILE A 27 -26.55 60.12 -3.72
C ILE A 27 -25.31 59.58 -4.46
N LYS A 28 -24.70 60.37 -5.36
CA LYS A 28 -23.50 59.93 -6.09
C LYS A 28 -22.32 59.64 -5.16
N ARG A 29 -22.17 60.41 -4.08
CA ARG A 29 -21.09 60.20 -3.10
C ARG A 29 -21.31 58.91 -2.33
N ASP A 30 -22.54 58.64 -1.91
CA ASP A 30 -22.86 57.44 -1.15
C ASP A 30 -22.74 56.18 -2.00
N LEU A 31 -23.25 56.21 -3.24
CA LEU A 31 -23.11 55.11 -4.21
C LEU A 31 -21.65 54.80 -4.54
N ARG A 32 -20.80 55.82 -4.71
CA ARG A 32 -19.37 55.60 -4.93
C ARG A 32 -18.73 54.95 -3.72
N ARG A 33 -19.05 55.42 -2.51
CA ARG A 33 -18.46 54.89 -1.28
C ARG A 33 -18.86 53.43 -1.04
N SER A 34 -20.15 53.10 -1.23
CA SER A 34 -20.64 51.73 -1.09
C SER A 34 -20.07 50.80 -2.16
N TYR A 35 -19.95 51.27 -3.41
CA TYR A 35 -19.32 50.51 -4.49
C TYR A 35 -17.85 50.18 -4.20
N TRP A 36 -17.06 51.17 -3.77
CA TRP A 36 -15.65 50.95 -3.43
C TRP A 36 -15.49 50.03 -2.22
N ALA A 37 -16.31 50.22 -1.18
CA ALA A 37 -16.30 49.37 0.00
C ALA A 37 -16.68 47.91 -0.33
N GLY A 38 -17.72 47.71 -1.15
CA GLY A 38 -18.14 46.40 -1.62
C GLY A 38 -17.08 45.71 -2.49
N LYS A 39 -16.46 46.46 -3.42
CA LYS A 39 -15.38 45.94 -4.26
C LYS A 39 -14.15 45.55 -3.44
N SER A 40 -13.73 46.38 -2.48
CA SER A 40 -12.60 46.07 -1.61
C SER A 40 -12.90 44.88 -0.69
N ALA A 41 -14.12 44.78 -0.16
CA ALA A 41 -14.54 43.67 0.68
C ALA A 41 -14.55 42.35 -0.10
N GLY A 42 -15.05 42.35 -1.35
CA GLY A 42 -15.03 41.17 -2.21
C GLY A 42 -13.61 40.72 -2.58
N ILE A 43 -12.69 41.66 -2.85
CA ILE A 43 -11.28 41.34 -3.11
C ILE A 43 -10.61 40.78 -1.85
N ALA A 44 -10.88 41.37 -0.67
CA ALA A 44 -10.33 40.90 0.59
C ALA A 44 -10.83 39.47 0.93
N ASP A 45 -12.12 39.20 0.74
CA ASP A 45 -12.69 37.85 0.92
C ASP A 45 -12.06 36.84 -0.05
N SER A 46 -11.96 37.19 -1.33
CA SER A 46 -11.33 36.33 -2.33
C SER A 46 -9.86 36.03 -1.98
N ASN A 47 -9.10 37.03 -1.55
CA ASN A 47 -7.71 36.84 -1.14
C ASN A 47 -7.61 35.96 0.10
N ALA A 48 -8.44 36.19 1.12
CA ALA A 48 -8.48 35.36 2.32
C ALA A 48 -8.80 33.89 1.98
N ARG A 49 -9.73 33.66 1.04
CA ARG A 49 -10.06 32.31 0.55
C ARG A 49 -8.89 31.69 -0.21
N MET A 50 -8.18 32.45 -1.05
CA MET A 50 -6.99 31.97 -1.74
C MET A 50 -5.87 31.62 -0.77
N ASP A 51 -5.64 32.43 0.26
CA ASP A 51 -4.63 32.17 1.29
C ASP A 51 -4.98 30.93 2.11
N ALA A 52 -6.25 30.74 2.47
CA ALA A 52 -6.73 29.54 3.15
C ALA A 52 -6.51 28.28 2.28
N LEU A 53 -6.83 28.35 0.99
CA LEU A 53 -6.59 27.24 0.05
C LEU A 53 -5.10 26.95 -0.12
N ASN A 54 -4.26 27.98 -0.22
CA ASN A 54 -2.80 27.81 -0.30
C ASN A 54 -2.24 27.16 0.97
N ALA A 55 -2.74 27.55 2.15
CA ALA A 55 -2.37 26.93 3.41
C ALA A 55 -2.78 25.45 3.48
N ASP A 56 -3.98 25.12 3.00
CA ASP A 56 -4.47 23.74 2.93
C ASP A 56 -3.65 22.89 1.95
N ILE A 57 -3.33 23.42 0.76
CA ILE A 57 -2.44 22.76 -0.21
C ILE A 57 -1.08 22.47 0.42
N ALA A 58 -0.49 23.44 1.13
CA ALA A 58 0.78 23.25 1.83
C ALA A 58 0.68 22.18 2.94
N MET A 59 -0.43 22.15 3.68
CA MET A 59 -0.70 21.14 4.69
C MET A 59 -0.80 19.73 4.07
N LEU A 60 -1.59 19.58 3.01
CA LEU A 60 -1.79 18.34 2.28
C LEU A 60 -0.48 17.82 1.67
N ALA A 61 0.34 18.70 1.11
CA ALA A 61 1.66 18.34 0.58
C ALA A 61 2.56 17.77 1.68
N ARG A 62 2.60 18.41 2.86
CA ARG A 62 3.37 17.92 4.02
C ARG A 62 2.83 16.57 4.53
N ARG A 63 1.51 16.39 4.54
CA ARG A 63 0.89 15.12 4.95
C ARG A 63 1.28 13.99 4.00
N ARG A 64 1.12 14.21 2.68
CA ARG A 64 1.53 13.24 1.66
C ARG A 64 3.02 12.89 1.75
N ALA A 65 3.88 13.86 2.02
CA ALA A 65 5.31 13.62 2.20
C ALA A 65 5.61 12.72 3.42
N ARG A 66 4.92 12.95 4.55
CA ARG A 66 5.03 12.08 5.74
C ARG A 66 4.51 10.67 5.47
N ASP A 67 3.34 10.55 4.85
CA ASP A 67 2.72 9.26 4.54
C ASP A 67 3.62 8.45 3.60
N ARG A 68 4.19 9.10 2.57
CA ARG A 68 5.15 8.46 1.65
C ARG A 68 6.41 7.99 2.37
N LYS A 69 6.94 8.77 3.31
CA LYS A 69 8.12 8.37 4.10
C LYS A 69 7.83 7.12 4.94
N GLY A 70 6.70 7.09 5.65
CA GLY A 70 6.30 5.93 6.44
C GLY A 70 6.05 4.68 5.59
N PHE A 71 5.45 4.86 4.42
CA PHE A 71 5.25 3.78 3.46
C PHE A 71 6.58 3.22 2.93
N LEU A 72 7.53 4.07 2.57
CA LEU A 72 8.86 3.64 2.11
C LEU A 72 9.63 2.86 3.20
N GLN A 73 9.61 3.34 4.45
CA GLN A 73 10.22 2.61 5.57
C GLN A 73 9.58 1.24 5.77
N THR A 74 8.25 1.15 5.63
CA THR A 74 7.52 -0.12 5.73
C THR A 74 7.91 -1.09 4.60
N ILE A 75 8.07 -0.58 3.37
CA ILE A 75 8.55 -1.39 2.23
C ILE A 75 9.97 -1.88 2.48
N GLU A 76 10.86 -1.01 2.96
CA GLU A 76 12.25 -1.38 3.25
C GLU A 76 12.35 -2.50 4.28
N LEU A 77 11.61 -2.37 5.39
CA LEU A 77 11.52 -3.42 6.42
C LEU A 77 10.99 -4.73 5.85
N LYS A 78 9.91 -4.69 5.05
CA LYS A 78 9.36 -5.89 4.41
C LYS A 78 10.36 -6.53 3.45
N ASN A 79 11.08 -5.74 2.66
CA ASN A 79 12.10 -6.25 1.73
C ASN A 79 13.26 -6.92 2.47
N LEU A 80 13.68 -6.38 3.62
CA LEU A 80 14.68 -7.03 4.46
C LEU A 80 14.17 -8.38 5.00
N SER A 81 12.92 -8.44 5.47
CA SER A 81 12.32 -9.71 5.91
C SER A 81 12.20 -10.72 4.77
N ILE A 82 11.82 -10.29 3.57
CA ILE A 82 11.77 -11.16 2.39
C ILE A 82 13.16 -11.74 2.09
N ARG A 83 14.19 -10.89 2.04
CA ARG A 83 15.58 -11.36 1.83
C ARG A 83 16.04 -12.35 2.87
N GLN A 84 15.72 -12.10 4.15
CA GLN A 84 16.05 -13.03 5.23
C GLN A 84 15.33 -14.38 5.07
N LEU A 85 14.05 -14.35 4.68
CA LEU A 85 13.29 -15.58 4.43
C LEU A 85 13.82 -16.33 3.20
N GLU A 86 14.18 -15.63 2.14
CA GLU A 86 14.82 -16.20 0.95
C GLU A 86 16.16 -16.84 1.30
N GLU A 87 16.98 -16.17 2.11
CA GLU A 87 18.27 -16.69 2.56
C GLU A 87 18.10 -17.93 3.46
N GLN A 88 17.13 -17.91 4.38
CA GLN A 88 16.78 -19.08 5.19
C GLN A 88 16.27 -20.25 4.34
N LEU A 89 15.44 -19.97 3.33
CA LEU A 89 14.92 -20.99 2.43
C LEU A 89 16.05 -21.60 1.59
N ASN A 90 16.95 -20.78 1.06
CA ASN A 90 18.10 -21.24 0.28
C ASN A 90 19.13 -22.00 1.15
N ALA A 91 19.35 -21.57 2.39
CA ALA A 91 20.23 -22.26 3.32
C ALA A 91 19.63 -23.60 3.81
N GLY A 92 18.31 -23.64 4.05
CA GLY A 92 17.58 -24.83 4.44
C GLY A 92 17.36 -25.83 3.29
N TYR A 93 17.34 -25.35 2.04
CA TYR A 93 17.25 -26.18 0.83
C TYR A 93 18.64 -26.64 0.37
N THR A 94 19.42 -27.26 1.26
CA THR A 94 20.78 -27.74 0.97
C THR A 94 20.85 -29.18 0.47
N GLY A 95 19.72 -29.80 0.11
CA GLY A 95 19.75 -31.16 -0.42
C GLY A 95 18.50 -31.49 -1.22
N SER A 96 18.43 -31.01 -2.46
CA SER A 96 17.49 -31.60 -3.41
C SER A 96 17.93 -33.05 -3.64
N LEU A 97 17.12 -33.99 -3.19
CA LEU A 97 17.36 -35.41 -3.38
C LEU A 97 17.41 -35.68 -4.89
N THR A 98 18.60 -35.97 -5.41
CA THR A 98 18.77 -36.17 -6.84
C THR A 98 18.22 -37.52 -7.26
N LYS A 99 17.96 -37.69 -8.57
CA LYS A 99 17.60 -39.00 -9.13
C LYS A 99 18.64 -40.08 -8.79
N THR A 100 19.92 -39.69 -8.71
CA THR A 100 21.03 -40.57 -8.34
C THR A 100 20.92 -41.02 -6.89
N ASP A 101 20.57 -40.13 -5.95
CA ASP A 101 20.41 -40.48 -4.54
C ASP A 101 19.26 -41.49 -4.33
N LEU A 102 18.16 -41.30 -5.05
CA LEU A 102 17.04 -42.25 -5.07
C LEU A 102 17.44 -43.61 -5.64
N GLN A 103 18.28 -43.61 -6.68
CA GLN A 103 18.78 -44.84 -7.28
C GLN A 103 19.70 -45.59 -6.31
N VAL A 104 20.61 -44.90 -5.61
CA VAL A 104 21.47 -45.50 -4.57
C VAL A 104 20.63 -46.11 -3.44
N LEU A 105 19.57 -45.44 -2.99
CA LEU A 105 18.66 -45.98 -1.97
C LEU A 105 17.94 -47.25 -2.46
N SER A 106 17.48 -47.25 -3.71
CA SER A 106 16.85 -48.43 -4.33
C SER A 106 17.81 -49.59 -4.44
N ASP A 107 19.02 -49.36 -4.95
CA ASP A 107 20.05 -50.39 -5.11
C ASP A 107 20.49 -50.95 -3.75
N THR A 108 20.57 -50.10 -2.73
CA THR A 108 20.85 -50.50 -1.35
C THR A 108 19.74 -51.40 -0.79
N ALA A 109 18.46 -51.06 -1.02
CA ALA A 109 17.33 -51.87 -0.59
C ALA A 109 17.32 -53.25 -1.28
N ILE A 110 17.61 -53.30 -2.59
CA ILE A 110 17.73 -54.54 -3.35
C ILE A 110 18.87 -55.39 -2.79
N THR A 111 20.03 -54.77 -2.54
CA THR A 111 21.22 -55.45 -2.01
C THR A 111 20.97 -56.03 -0.61
N LEU A 112 20.34 -55.27 0.29
CA LEU A 112 19.97 -55.73 1.62
C LEU A 112 18.93 -56.87 1.56
N GLY A 113 17.95 -56.77 0.66
CA GLY A 113 16.97 -57.82 0.41
C GLY A 113 17.59 -59.11 -0.11
N LEU A 114 18.59 -59.00 -1.00
CA LEU A 114 19.35 -60.14 -1.51
C LEU A 114 20.21 -60.76 -0.40
N ALA A 115 20.96 -59.94 0.35
CA ALA A 115 21.80 -60.38 1.45
C ALA A 115 21.00 -61.14 2.52
N HIS A 116 19.82 -60.60 2.88
CA HIS A 116 18.89 -61.28 3.77
C HIS A 116 18.51 -62.67 3.24
N LYS A 117 18.07 -62.78 1.98
CA LYS A 117 17.69 -64.06 1.36
C LYS A 117 18.85 -65.06 1.33
N THR A 118 20.08 -64.60 1.08
CA THR A 118 21.25 -65.48 1.06
C THR A 118 21.63 -65.97 2.46
N TRP A 119 21.57 -65.10 3.47
CA TRP A 119 21.87 -65.44 4.86
C TRP A 119 20.75 -66.25 5.52
N VAL A 120 19.58 -66.41 4.89
CA VAL A 120 18.55 -67.34 5.36
C VAL A 120 19.05 -68.79 5.41
N HIS A 121 19.94 -69.16 4.49
CA HIS A 121 20.36 -70.55 4.30
C HIS A 121 21.70 -70.90 4.99
N ILE A 122 22.37 -69.94 5.62
CA ILE A 122 23.69 -70.13 6.25
C ILE A 122 23.54 -70.08 7.77
N LYS A 123 23.85 -71.20 8.46
CA LYS A 123 23.84 -71.26 9.93
C LYS A 123 24.89 -70.29 10.53
N GLY A 124 24.52 -69.58 11.60
CA GLY A 124 25.40 -68.61 12.27
C GLY A 124 25.32 -67.18 11.71
N THR A 125 24.49 -66.95 10.68
CA THR A 125 24.28 -65.62 10.08
C THR A 125 23.01 -64.92 10.57
N GLU A 126 22.35 -65.47 11.58
CA GLU A 126 21.13 -64.92 12.20
C GLU A 126 21.28 -63.44 12.60
N PRO A 127 22.40 -62.98 13.21
CA PRO A 127 22.57 -61.55 13.55
C PRO A 127 22.62 -60.64 12.33
N TRP A 128 23.22 -61.10 11.24
CA TRP A 128 23.35 -60.36 9.98
C TRP A 128 22.03 -60.30 9.23
N ARG A 129 21.24 -61.38 9.32
CA ARG A 129 19.87 -61.44 8.81
C ARG A 129 18.98 -60.42 9.51
N THR A 130 18.96 -60.43 10.85
CA THR A 130 18.18 -59.46 11.63
C THR A 130 18.63 -58.03 11.36
N ARG A 131 19.94 -57.79 11.24
CA ARG A 131 20.46 -56.46 10.89
C ARG A 131 20.00 -56.01 9.49
N ALA A 132 20.02 -56.89 8.49
CA ALA A 132 19.57 -56.56 7.13
C ALA A 132 18.07 -56.25 7.09
N THR A 133 17.22 -57.00 7.79
CA THR A 133 15.79 -56.70 7.88
C THR A 133 15.54 -55.35 8.53
N THR A 134 16.18 -55.08 9.67
CA THR A 134 15.99 -53.82 10.41
C THR A 134 16.48 -52.62 9.60
N GLN A 135 17.61 -52.74 8.90
CA GLN A 135 18.10 -51.69 8.02
C GLN A 135 17.17 -51.43 6.83
N LEU A 136 16.56 -52.48 6.27
CA LEU A 136 15.60 -52.35 5.17
C LEU A 136 14.29 -51.68 5.64
N GLU A 137 13.81 -52.00 6.84
CA GLU A 137 12.67 -51.32 7.48
C GLU A 137 12.94 -49.84 7.72
N TYR A 138 14.11 -49.48 8.25
CA TYR A 138 14.50 -48.08 8.44
C TYR A 138 14.61 -47.33 7.12
N LEU A 139 15.19 -47.95 6.08
CA LEU A 139 15.31 -47.35 4.76
C LEU A 139 13.92 -47.07 4.17
N ASN A 140 12.98 -48.03 4.26
CA ASN A 140 11.60 -47.83 3.83
C ASN A 140 10.89 -46.71 4.59
N ALA A 141 11.09 -46.62 5.91
CA ALA A 141 10.51 -45.55 6.73
C ALA A 141 11.04 -44.16 6.33
N ILE A 142 12.33 -44.05 6.00
CA ILE A 142 12.95 -42.80 5.51
C ILE A 142 12.36 -42.42 4.14
N VAL A 143 12.26 -43.38 3.21
CA VAL A 143 11.69 -43.15 1.87
C VAL A 143 10.24 -42.67 1.96
N LEU A 144 9.41 -43.29 2.79
CA LEU A 144 8.02 -42.85 2.99
C LEU A 144 7.92 -41.43 3.55
N ARG A 145 8.81 -41.07 4.49
CA ARG A 145 8.89 -39.71 5.04
C ARG A 145 9.28 -38.69 3.97
N LEU A 146 10.27 -39.02 3.14
CA LEU A 146 10.71 -38.18 2.02
C LEU A 146 9.60 -37.97 0.98
N ILE A 147 8.90 -39.04 0.58
CA ILE A 147 7.77 -38.95 -0.37
C ILE A 147 6.66 -38.04 0.19
N LYS A 148 6.37 -38.16 1.49
CA LYS A 148 5.38 -37.31 2.16
C LYS A 148 5.82 -35.84 2.16
N GLU A 149 7.09 -35.58 2.46
CA GLU A 149 7.64 -34.22 2.49
C GLU A 149 7.59 -33.58 1.10
N ILE A 150 8.08 -34.28 0.06
CA ILE A 150 8.05 -33.81 -1.33
C ILE A 150 6.62 -33.48 -1.77
N ARG A 151 5.65 -34.33 -1.44
CA ARG A 151 4.23 -34.10 -1.77
C ARG A 151 3.65 -32.87 -1.06
N ASN A 152 4.02 -32.65 0.20
CA ASN A 152 3.58 -31.49 0.96
C ASN A 152 4.21 -30.20 0.42
N SER A 153 5.50 -30.22 0.05
CA SER A 153 6.18 -29.09 -0.58
C SER A 153 5.55 -28.72 -1.93
N ALA A 154 5.23 -29.71 -2.77
CA ALA A 154 4.59 -29.47 -4.07
C ALA A 154 3.19 -28.81 -3.91
N LYS A 155 2.39 -29.28 -2.95
CA LYS A 155 1.07 -28.71 -2.66
C LYS A 155 1.16 -27.26 -2.14
N SER A 156 2.21 -26.94 -1.38
CA SER A 156 2.47 -25.58 -0.89
C SER A 156 2.86 -24.60 -2.00
N GLN A 157 3.64 -25.06 -2.99
CA GLN A 157 4.03 -24.22 -4.14
C GLN A 157 2.85 -23.92 -5.06
N GLU A 158 1.95 -24.88 -5.29
CA GLU A 158 0.75 -24.70 -6.10
C GLU A 158 -0.23 -23.68 -5.48
N SER A 159 -0.40 -23.72 -4.15
CA SER A 159 -1.23 -22.75 -3.43
C SER A 159 -0.67 -21.32 -3.45
N GLN A 160 0.64 -21.14 -3.57
CA GLN A 160 1.26 -19.81 -3.69
C GLN A 160 1.15 -19.24 -5.11
N ALA A 161 1.23 -20.10 -6.14
CA ALA A 161 1.09 -19.67 -7.54
C ALA A 161 -0.33 -19.18 -7.86
N ASP A 162 -1.35 -19.73 -7.22
CA ASP A 162 -2.75 -19.37 -7.44
C ASP A 162 -3.10 -18.00 -6.82
N MET A 163 -2.53 -17.69 -5.65
CA MET A 163 -2.68 -16.36 -5.03
C MET A 163 -1.97 -15.24 -5.80
N GLY A 164 -0.93 -15.56 -6.59
CA GLY A 164 -0.23 -14.60 -7.43
C GLY A 164 -0.95 -14.25 -8.74
N LYS A 165 -1.95 -15.05 -9.15
CA LYS A 165 -2.76 -14.79 -10.37
C LYS A 165 -4.08 -14.06 -10.10
N ALA A 166 -4.48 -13.95 -8.84
CA ALA A 166 -5.73 -13.32 -8.42
C ALA A 166 -5.61 -11.83 -8.04
N ALA A 167 -4.43 -11.23 -8.24
CA ALA A 167 -4.14 -9.81 -7.99
C ALA A 167 -3.75 -9.10 -9.30
#